data_AF-A0A920PL94-F1
#
_entry.id   AF-A0A920PL94-F1
#
_cell.length_a   1.000
_cell.length_b   1.000
_cell.length_c   1.000
_cell.angle_alpha   90.00
_cell.angle_beta   90.00
_cell.angle_gamma   90.00
#
_symmetry.space_group_name_H-M   'P 1'
#
loop_
_entity.id
_entity.type
_entity.pdbx_description
1 polymer ?
#
loop_
_entity_poly.entity_id
_entity_poly.type
_entity_poly.pdbx_seq_one_letter_code
_entity_poly.pdbx_strand_id
1 'polypeptide(L)'
;METYSDNRLVVAISSRALFDLEESHRVFTEEGVDAYCQYQISHEDEVLKPGVAFSLTRKLLNLNRLERTNRRVEVVLIPATVLTRALRIFNSISH
;
A
#
# COMPACT_ATOMS: atom_id res chain seq x y z
N MET A 1 -10.97 30.54 -6.17
CA MET A 1 -10.47 29.17 -6.03
C MET A 1 -11.59 28.39 -5.37
N GLU A 2 -12.32 27.57 -6.12
CA GLU A 2 -13.44 26.80 -5.57
C GLU A 2 -12.93 25.77 -4.57
N THR A 3 -13.31 25.92 -3.31
CA THR A 3 -13.11 24.89 -2.29
C THR A 3 -14.17 23.81 -2.50
N TYR A 4 -13.85 22.79 -3.31
CA TYR A 4 -14.60 21.55 -3.28
C TYR A 4 -14.49 20.98 -1.85
N SER A 5 -15.55 21.11 -1.05
CA SER A 5 -15.74 20.21 0.08
C SER A 5 -16.18 18.85 -0.47
N ASP A 6 -15.23 18.16 -1.10
CA ASP A 6 -15.33 16.71 -1.30
C ASP A 6 -15.38 16.13 0.12
N ASN A 7 -16.58 15.75 0.58
CA ASN A 7 -16.85 15.35 1.96
C ASN A 7 -16.32 13.92 2.24
N ARG A 8 -15.11 13.65 1.75
CA ARG A 8 -14.49 12.35 1.63
C ARG A 8 -13.29 12.30 2.57
N LEU A 9 -13.23 11.23 3.35
CA LEU A 9 -12.09 10.92 4.17
C LEU A 9 -10.96 10.37 3.30
N VAL A 10 -9.93 11.17 3.06
CA VAL A 10 -8.70 10.73 2.39
C VAL A 10 -7.70 10.27 3.44
N VAL A 11 -7.27 9.02 3.33
CA VAL A 11 -6.30 8.40 4.25
C VAL A 11 -5.04 8.04 3.47
N ALA A 12 -3.95 8.76 3.72
CA ALA A 12 -2.64 8.40 3.22
C ALA A 12 -2.02 7.32 4.14
N ILE A 13 -1.64 6.18 3.57
CA ILE A 13 -1.10 5.03 4.31
C ILE A 13 0.24 4.61 3.71
N SER A 14 1.25 4.38 4.54
CA SER A 14 2.52 3.81 4.08
C SER A 14 2.34 2.38 3.61
N SER A 15 2.99 2.02 2.51
CA SER A 15 3.06 0.64 2.00
C SER A 15 3.56 -0.37 3.03
N ARG A 16 4.53 -0.02 3.90
CA ARG A 16 4.97 -0.86 5.03
C ARG A 16 3.96 -1.01 6.16
N ALA A 17 3.05 -0.04 6.31
CA ALA A 17 1.97 -0.18 7.26
C ALA A 17 0.86 -1.06 6.68
N LEU A 18 0.60 -0.96 5.38
CA LEU A 18 -0.43 -1.74 4.71
C LEU A 18 -0.02 -3.20 4.47
N PHE A 19 1.25 -3.43 4.17
CA PHE A 19 1.82 -4.73 3.83
C PHE A 19 3.07 -5.01 4.66
N ASP A 20 3.27 -6.27 5.01
CA ASP A 20 4.50 -6.73 5.63
C ASP A 20 5.63 -6.74 4.60
N LEU A 21 6.67 -5.97 4.89
CA LEU A 21 7.86 -5.77 4.05
C LEU A 21 9.15 -5.99 4.84
N GLU A 22 9.07 -6.59 6.04
CA GLU A 22 10.21 -6.75 6.95
C GLU A 22 11.39 -7.48 6.27
N GLU A 23 11.11 -8.54 5.52
CA GLU A 23 12.14 -9.31 4.83
C GLU A 23 12.88 -8.47 3.78
N SER A 24 12.14 -7.74 2.94
CA SER A 24 12.75 -6.83 1.96
C SER A 24 13.51 -5.69 2.64
N HIS A 25 13.05 -5.22 3.80
CA HIS A 25 13.75 -4.20 4.57
C HIS A 25 15.05 -4.73 5.17
N ARG A 26 15.06 -5.99 5.60
CA ARG A 26 16.28 -6.66 6.09
C ARG A 26 17.31 -6.79 4.96
N VAL A 27 16.91 -7.27 3.78
CA VAL A 27 17.80 -7.36 2.60
C VAL A 27 18.41 -5.99 2.28
N PHE A 28 17.60 -4.92 2.29
CA PHE A 28 18.11 -3.56 2.08
C PHE A 28 19.16 -3.14 3.12
N THR A 29 18.91 -3.44 4.39
CA THR A 29 19.74 -2.98 5.50
C THR A 29 21.04 -3.79 5.64
N GLU A 30 20.98 -5.09 5.37
CA GLU A 30 22.10 -6.02 5.52
C GLU A 30 22.93 -6.16 4.24
N GLU A 31 22.29 -6.15 3.07
CA GLU A 31 22.92 -6.50 1.77
C GLU A 31 22.94 -5.31 0.78
N GLY A 32 22.26 -4.22 1.11
CA GLY A 32 22.30 -2.97 0.34
C GLY A 32 21.31 -2.91 -0.83
N VAL A 33 21.49 -1.86 -1.63
CA VAL A 33 20.53 -1.44 -2.67
C VAL A 33 20.42 -2.45 -3.82
N ASP A 34 21.53 -3.04 -4.26
CA ASP A 34 21.53 -3.95 -5.42
C ASP A 34 20.81 -5.27 -5.08
N ALA A 35 21.12 -5.84 -3.91
CA ALA A 35 20.45 -7.03 -3.39
C ALA A 35 18.95 -6.78 -3.18
N TYR A 36 18.58 -5.61 -2.63
CA TYR A 36 17.18 -5.22 -2.49
C TYR A 36 16.45 -5.15 -3.83
N CYS A 37 17.06 -4.53 -4.85
CA CYS A 37 16.45 -4.44 -6.17
C CYS A 37 16.23 -5.82 -6.78
N GLN A 38 17.23 -6.71 -6.68
CA GLN A 38 17.12 -8.07 -7.20
C GLN A 38 16.08 -8.89 -6.44
N TYR A 39 16.00 -8.74 -5.10
CA TYR A 39 14.98 -9.34 -4.27
C TYR A 39 13.57 -8.91 -4.68
N GLN A 40 13.35 -7.61 -4.91
CA GLN A 40 12.03 -7.12 -5.34
C GLN A 40 11.64 -7.62 -6.74
N ILE A 41 12.61 -7.82 -7.64
CA ILE A 41 12.38 -8.38 -8.97
C ILE A 41 12.01 -9.87 -8.87
N SER A 42 12.78 -10.66 -8.13
CA SER A 42 12.56 -12.11 -8.07
C SER A 42 11.27 -12.49 -7.35
N HIS A 43 10.74 -11.62 -6.49
CA HIS A 43 9.51 -11.84 -5.73
C HIS A 43 8.37 -10.90 -6.19
N GLU A 44 8.43 -10.33 -7.40
CA GLU A 44 7.45 -9.36 -7.93
C GLU A 44 6.02 -9.94 -8.03
N ASP A 45 5.92 -11.23 -8.32
CA ASP A 45 4.65 -11.96 -8.42
C ASP A 45 4.16 -12.52 -7.07
N GLU A 46 4.97 -12.38 -6.01
CA GLU A 46 4.59 -12.86 -4.69
C GLU A 46 3.77 -11.81 -3.92
N VAL A 47 2.57 -12.22 -3.53
CA VAL A 47 1.64 -11.41 -2.75
C VAL A 47 2.22 -11.13 -1.37
N LEU A 48 2.25 -9.84 -1.01
CA LEU A 48 2.70 -9.39 0.30
C LEU A 48 1.68 -9.77 1.37
N LYS A 49 2.20 -10.19 2.53
CA LYS A 49 1.36 -10.46 3.71
C LYS A 49 0.74 -9.16 4.21
N PRO A 50 -0.45 -9.21 4.82
CA PRO A 50 -1.10 -8.03 5.37
C PRO A 50 -0.27 -7.44 6.52
N GLY A 51 -0.04 -6.13 6.46
CA GLY A 51 0.60 -5.37 7.53
C GLY A 51 -0.38 -4.89 8.60
N VAL A 52 0.14 -4.14 9.58
CA VAL A 52 -0.61 -3.66 10.76
C VAL A 52 -1.85 -2.82 10.41
N ALA A 53 -1.81 -2.06 9.32
CA ALA A 53 -2.91 -1.19 8.89
C ALA A 53 -3.93 -1.92 8.00
N PHE A 54 -3.65 -3.14 7.51
CA PHE A 54 -4.45 -3.81 6.49
C PHE A 54 -5.92 -3.97 6.89
N SER A 55 -6.18 -4.44 8.11
CA SER A 55 -7.55 -4.65 8.61
C SER A 55 -8.33 -3.35 8.73
N LEU A 56 -7.68 -2.28 9.21
CA LEU A 56 -8.28 -0.96 9.31
C LEU A 56 -8.61 -0.41 7.91
N THR A 57 -7.65 -0.43 7.00
CA THR A 57 -7.80 0.03 5.61
C THR A 57 -8.96 -0.68 4.93
N ARG A 58 -9.05 -2.01 5.07
CA ARG A 58 -10.14 -2.83 4.51
C ARG A 58 -11.49 -2.42 5.08
N LYS A 59 -11.59 -2.17 6.40
CA LYS A 59 -12.84 -1.72 7.04
C LYS A 59 -13.26 -0.33 6.58
N LEU A 60 -12.31 0.60 6.47
CA LEU A 60 -12.57 1.96 5.98
C LEU A 60 -13.05 1.93 4.52
N LEU A 61 -12.38 1.18 3.64
CA LEU A 61 -12.81 1.01 2.25
C LEU A 61 -14.17 0.31 2.14
N ASN A 62 -14.51 -0.61 3.05
CA ASN A 62 -15.82 -1.25 3.08
C ASN A 62 -16.97 -0.27 3.38
N LEU A 63 -16.71 0.89 4.01
CA LEU A 63 -17.74 1.92 4.21
C LEU A 63 -18.27 2.48 2.88
N ASN A 64 -17.46 2.44 1.82
CA ASN A 64 -17.90 2.82 0.48
C ASN A 64 -18.97 1.89 -0.10
N ARG A 65 -19.22 0.72 0.50
CA ARG A 65 -20.28 -0.20 0.05
C ARG A 65 -21.68 0.24 0.49
N LEU A 66 -21.76 1.14 1.47
CA LEU A 66 -23.03 1.62 2.03
C LEU A 66 -23.73 2.62 1.11
N GLU A 67 -22.99 3.34 0.26
CA GLU A 67 -23.54 4.29 -0.71
C GLU A 67 -22.85 4.11 -2.07
N ARG A 68 -23.61 3.71 -3.10
CA ARG A 68 -23.08 3.40 -4.44
C ARG A 68 -22.59 4.63 -5.21
N THR A 69 -23.13 5.80 -4.91
CA THR A 69 -22.92 7.04 -5.67
C THR A 69 -21.94 8.00 -5.02
N ASN A 70 -21.61 7.81 -3.74
CA ASN A 70 -20.70 8.70 -3.01
C ASN A 70 -19.69 7.90 -2.19
N ARG A 71 -18.49 7.67 -2.75
CA ARG A 71 -17.39 7.01 -2.03
C ARG A 71 -16.90 7.95 -0.94
N ARG A 72 -17.16 7.60 0.32
CA ARG A 72 -16.82 8.41 1.50
C ARG A 72 -15.37 8.27 1.96
N VAL A 73 -14.66 7.25 1.49
CA VAL A 73 -13.26 6.98 1.86
C VAL A 73 -12.40 6.78 0.63
N GLU A 74 -11.28 7.48 0.57
CA GLU A 74 -10.15 7.18 -0.32
C GLU A 74 -8.95 6.76 0.50
N VAL A 75 -8.25 5.73 0.02
CA VAL A 75 -6.96 5.33 0.57
C VAL A 75 -5.91 5.60 -0.49
N VAL A 76 -4.93 6.43 -0.15
CA VAL A 76 -3.77 6.73 -0.99
C VAL A 76 -2.56 6.00 -0.40
N LEU A 77 -1.93 5.17 -1.22
CA LEU A 77 -0.76 4.42 -0.78
C LEU A 77 0.52 5.22 -1.02
N ILE A 78 1.37 5.28 0.00
CA ILE A 78 2.66 5.97 -0.04
C ILE A 78 3.80 4.94 -0.07
N PRO A 79 4.68 4.95 -1.08
CA PRO A 79 5.84 4.06 -1.12
C PRO A 79 6.75 4.26 0.10
N ALA A 80 7.30 3.18 0.63
CA ALA A 80 8.22 3.24 1.76
C ALA A 80 9.64 3.63 1.36
N THR A 81 10.02 3.33 0.11
CA THR A 81 11.28 3.75 -0.51
C THR A 81 11.06 4.08 -1.98
N VAL A 82 11.93 4.89 -2.57
CA VAL A 82 11.93 5.22 -4.01
C VAL A 82 12.20 4.00 -4.90
N LEU A 83 12.77 2.94 -4.34
CA LEU A 83 13.11 1.69 -5.02
C LEU A 83 12.00 0.63 -4.88
N THR A 84 10.97 0.91 -4.08
CA THR A 84 9.83 0.00 -3.93
C THR A 84 9.06 -0.03 -5.25
N ARG A 85 9.06 -1.20 -5.92
CA ARG A 85 8.30 -1.38 -7.16
C ARG A 85 6.81 -1.37 -6.86
N ALA A 86 6.08 -0.56 -7.62
CA ALA A 86 4.63 -0.45 -7.47
C ALA A 86 3.91 -1.74 -7.90
N LEU A 87 4.49 -2.53 -8.82
CA LEU A 87 3.91 -3.75 -9.38
C LEU A 87 3.59 -4.81 -8.31
N ARG A 88 4.54 -5.19 -7.46
CA ARG A 88 4.32 -6.17 -6.38
C ARG A 88 3.22 -5.74 -5.41
N ILE A 89 3.18 -4.45 -5.09
CA ILE A 89 2.12 -3.84 -4.27
C ILE A 89 0.77 -3.90 -4.98
N PHE A 90 0.70 -3.53 -6.26
CA PHE A 90 -0.54 -3.59 -7.05
C PHE A 90 -1.07 -5.01 -7.21
N ASN A 91 -0.19 -5.99 -7.45
CA ASN A 91 -0.51 -7.41 -7.47
C ASN A 91 -1.15 -7.84 -6.15
N SER A 92 -0.60 -7.35 -5.02
CA SER A 92 -1.11 -7.65 -3.68
C SER A 92 -2.45 -6.98 -3.34
N ILE A 93 -2.78 -5.84 -3.97
CA ILE A 93 -4.07 -5.15 -3.80
C ILE A 93 -5.18 -5.80 -4.64
N SER A 94 -4.82 -6.37 -5.79
CA SER A 94 -5.78 -6.94 -6.75
C SER A 94 -6.34 -8.30 -6.34
N HIS A 95 -5.81 -8.90 -5.27
CA HIS A 95 -6.14 -10.23 -4.77
C HIS A 95 -6.94 -10.18 -3.46
#